data_AF-A0A2I2F4A2-F1
#
_entry.id   AF-A0A2I2F4A2-F1
#
_cell.length_a   1.000
_cell.length_b   1.000
_cell.length_c   1.000
_cell.angle_alpha   90.00
_cell.angle_beta   90.00
_cell.angle_gamma   90.00
#
_symmetry.space_group_name_H-M   'P 1'
#
loop_
_entity.id
_entity.type
_entity.pdbx_description
1 polymer ?
#
loop_
_entity_poly.entity_id
_entity_poly.type
_entity_poly.pdbx_seq_one_letter_code
_entity_poly.pdbx_strand_id
1 'polypeptide(L)'
;MPKPEVAFISGPIDTGPRAEYFKTHYVAPIDAAIARDHRFVIGPIPSGVDADTLDYLLAYPVEPSRITVFVTGTEDQTAGDGFRARGVNVQVVGDRTTLPRERDAAMTAASTYDILRIRTEEEAQELYGRAYRPGHMTNTEFNWKRRRGSPTREAPDGWTETSPSRATRKNGWLGRLSAKLPR
;
A
#
# COMPACT_ATOMS: atom_id res chain seq x y z
N MET A 1 -32.01 4.89 -1.23
CA MET A 1 -31.25 4.20 -0.16
C MET A 1 -29.91 4.89 -0.01
N PRO A 2 -29.35 5.04 1.21
CA PRO A 2 -27.99 5.56 1.37
C PRO A 2 -26.99 4.67 0.63
N LYS A 3 -25.94 5.27 0.08
CA LYS A 3 -24.87 4.53 -0.59
C LYS A 3 -24.17 3.64 0.44
N PRO A 4 -23.90 2.35 0.15
CA PRO A 4 -23.16 1.48 1.06
C PRO A 4 -21.80 2.09 1.42
N GLU A 5 -21.46 2.08 2.71
CA GLU A 5 -20.14 2.47 3.21
C GLU A 5 -19.09 1.44 2.78
N VAL A 6 -17.89 1.91 2.46
CA VAL A 6 -16.79 1.10 1.91
C VAL A 6 -15.53 1.37 2.71
N ALA A 7 -15.05 0.36 3.44
CA ALA A 7 -13.82 0.40 4.21
C ALA A 7 -12.61 0.12 3.33
N PHE A 8 -11.62 1.01 3.30
CA PHE A 8 -10.29 0.67 2.82
C PHE A 8 -9.45 0.15 3.99
N ILE A 9 -9.04 -1.11 3.91
CA ILE A 9 -8.16 -1.72 4.90
C ILE A 9 -6.71 -1.49 4.46
N SER A 10 -5.91 -0.86 5.32
CA SER A 10 -4.49 -0.61 5.04
C SER A 10 -3.65 -0.86 6.28
N GLY A 11 -2.51 -1.51 6.10
CA GLY A 11 -1.62 -1.84 7.21
C GLY A 11 -0.26 -2.36 6.78
N PRO A 12 0.58 -2.76 7.75
CA PRO A 12 1.90 -3.26 7.49
C PRO A 12 1.90 -4.67 6.86
N ILE A 13 3.00 -4.98 6.17
CA ILE A 13 3.28 -6.31 5.62
C ILE A 13 3.67 -7.29 6.73
N ASP A 14 4.38 -6.82 7.75
CA ASP A 14 4.73 -7.64 8.91
C ASP A 14 3.59 -7.57 9.92
N THR A 15 2.92 -8.69 10.18
CA THR A 15 1.87 -8.83 11.20
C THR A 15 2.25 -9.77 12.34
N GLY A 16 3.54 -10.13 12.43
CA GLY A 16 4.07 -11.08 13.39
C GLY A 16 3.66 -12.53 13.13
N PRO A 17 4.17 -13.47 13.94
CA PRO A 17 3.77 -14.87 13.87
C PRO A 17 2.25 -15.01 14.00
N ARG A 18 1.63 -15.84 13.17
CA ARG A 18 0.18 -16.13 13.23
C ARG A 18 -0.73 -14.90 13.20
N ALA A 19 -0.30 -13.81 12.56
CA ALA A 19 -1.07 -12.59 12.37
C ALA A 19 -1.50 -11.91 13.68
N GLU A 20 -0.69 -11.97 14.74
CA GLU A 20 -0.98 -11.39 16.06
C GLU A 20 -1.30 -9.89 15.99
N TYR A 21 -0.53 -9.13 15.20
CA TYR A 21 -0.76 -7.69 15.00
C TYR A 21 -2.12 -7.42 14.35
N PHE A 22 -2.48 -8.22 13.33
CA PHE A 22 -3.78 -8.12 12.66
C PHE A 22 -4.91 -8.42 13.64
N LYS A 23 -4.82 -9.53 14.38
CA LYS A 23 -5.83 -9.94 15.37
C LYS A 23 -6.06 -8.87 16.45
N THR A 24 -4.96 -8.26 16.91
CA THR A 24 -5.01 -7.24 17.97
C THR A 24 -5.66 -5.95 17.50
N HIS A 25 -5.39 -5.51 16.26
CA HIS A 25 -5.73 -4.15 15.83
C HIS A 25 -6.81 -4.05 14.75
N TYR A 26 -7.06 -5.11 13.98
CA TYR A 26 -7.93 -5.06 12.80
C TYR A 26 -9.22 -5.87 12.96
N VAL A 27 -9.22 -6.96 13.73
CA VAL A 27 -10.42 -7.81 13.88
C VAL A 27 -11.61 -7.03 14.41
N ALA A 28 -11.48 -6.36 15.57
CA ALA A 28 -12.59 -5.61 16.17
C ALA A 28 -13.19 -4.52 15.25
N PRO A 29 -12.42 -3.63 14.58
CA PRO A 29 -12.99 -2.67 13.66
C PRO A 29 -13.56 -3.31 12.38
N ILE A 30 -12.99 -4.41 11.90
CA ILE A 30 -13.54 -5.16 10.76
C ILE A 30 -14.90 -5.77 11.15
N ASP A 31 -15.01 -6.43 12.30
CA ASP A 31 -16.27 -6.98 12.81
C ASP A 31 -17.35 -5.90 12.93
N ALA A 32 -16.97 -4.73 13.44
CA ALA A 32 -17.84 -3.58 13.54
C ALA A 32 -18.32 -3.08 12.16
N ALA A 33 -17.51 -3.18 11.12
CA ALA A 33 -17.89 -2.87 9.74
C ALA A 33 -18.77 -3.96 9.12
N ILE A 34 -18.48 -5.24 9.38
CA ILE A 34 -19.29 -6.39 8.96
C ILE A 34 -20.71 -6.26 9.50
N ALA A 35 -20.84 -5.99 10.81
CA ALA A 35 -22.12 -5.85 11.50
C ALA A 35 -23.00 -4.71 10.96
N ARG A 36 -22.39 -3.74 10.27
CA ARG A 36 -23.09 -2.61 9.63
C ARG A 36 -23.29 -2.81 8.12
N ASP A 37 -23.03 -4.02 7.62
CA ASP A 37 -23.15 -4.38 6.19
C ASP A 37 -22.25 -3.54 5.26
N HIS A 38 -21.08 -3.12 5.75
CA HIS A 38 -20.12 -2.36 4.94
C HIS A 38 -19.43 -3.24 3.89
N ARG A 39 -18.89 -2.62 2.84
CA ARG A 39 -18.04 -3.27 1.83
C ARG A 39 -16.56 -3.02 2.12
N PHE A 40 -15.69 -3.79 1.48
CA PHE A 40 -14.25 -3.78 1.76
C PHE A 40 -13.44 -3.59 0.49
N VAL A 41 -12.44 -2.72 0.56
CA VAL A 41 -11.40 -2.53 -0.45
C VAL A 41 -10.06 -2.89 0.18
N ILE A 42 -9.31 -3.77 -0.49
CA ILE A 42 -8.04 -4.31 0.00
C ILE A 42 -6.99 -4.33 -1.12
N GLY A 43 -5.72 -4.27 -0.73
CA GLY A 43 -4.60 -4.40 -1.65
C GLY A 43 -4.38 -5.86 -2.05
N PRO A 44 -3.55 -6.12 -3.06
CA PRO A 44 -3.28 -7.46 -3.56
C PRO A 44 -2.03 -8.06 -2.91
N ILE A 45 -1.58 -7.51 -1.78
CA ILE A 45 -0.33 -7.95 -1.14
C ILE A 45 -0.56 -9.34 -0.55
N PRO A 46 0.27 -10.34 -0.90
CA PRO A 46 0.06 -11.74 -0.49
C PRO A 46 0.44 -12.02 0.97
N SER A 47 0.80 -10.99 1.74
CA SER A 47 1.16 -11.11 3.15
C SER A 47 0.79 -9.83 3.93
N GLY A 48 0.79 -9.96 5.25
CA GLY A 48 0.45 -8.89 6.17
C GLY A 48 -1.03 -8.55 6.19
N VAL A 49 -1.36 -7.31 6.54
CA VAL A 49 -2.75 -6.91 6.79
C VAL A 49 -3.67 -7.15 5.60
N ASP A 50 -3.23 -6.93 4.36
CA ASP A 50 -4.09 -7.15 3.19
C ASP A 50 -4.49 -8.64 3.04
N ALA A 51 -3.52 -9.55 3.16
CA ALA A 51 -3.75 -10.99 3.09
C ALA A 51 -4.55 -11.50 4.29
N ASP A 52 -4.15 -11.11 5.51
CA ASP A 52 -4.83 -11.49 6.75
C ASP A 52 -6.30 -11.02 6.74
N THR A 53 -6.56 -9.83 6.21
CA THR A 53 -7.92 -9.30 6.02
C THR A 53 -8.73 -10.15 5.05
N LEU A 54 -8.17 -10.47 3.88
CA LEU A 54 -8.88 -11.25 2.87
C LEU A 54 -9.22 -12.64 3.40
N ASP A 55 -8.28 -13.30 4.08
CA ASP A 55 -8.51 -14.61 4.69
C ASP A 55 -9.54 -14.53 5.82
N TYR A 56 -9.48 -13.50 6.66
CA TYR A 56 -10.46 -13.28 7.73
C TYR A 56 -11.88 -13.05 7.18
N LEU A 57 -12.03 -12.19 6.18
CA LEU A 57 -13.32 -11.86 5.58
C LEU A 57 -13.96 -13.08 4.89
N LEU A 58 -13.17 -13.95 4.24
CA LEU A 58 -13.70 -15.16 3.60
C LEU A 58 -13.96 -16.31 4.59
N ALA A 59 -13.28 -16.33 5.73
CA ALA A 59 -13.58 -17.28 6.81
C ALA A 59 -14.85 -16.89 7.59
N TYR A 60 -15.19 -15.60 7.61
CA TYR A 60 -16.44 -15.07 8.12
C TYR A 60 -17.54 -15.14 7.04
N PRO A 61 -18.85 -15.24 7.36
CA PRO A 61 -19.93 -15.27 6.37
C PRO A 61 -20.18 -13.89 5.70
N VAL A 62 -19.12 -13.26 5.19
CA VAL A 62 -19.23 -12.06 4.34
C VAL A 62 -19.33 -12.54 2.90
N GLU A 63 -20.38 -12.10 2.20
CA GLU A 63 -20.54 -12.35 0.76
C GLU A 63 -19.28 -11.88 0.00
N PRO A 64 -18.59 -12.74 -0.78
CA PRO A 64 -17.38 -12.37 -1.51
C PRO A 64 -17.55 -11.15 -2.43
N SER A 65 -18.77 -10.93 -2.92
CA SER A 65 -19.16 -9.75 -3.72
C SER A 65 -19.06 -8.40 -2.97
N ARG A 66 -18.92 -8.42 -1.63
CA ARG A 66 -18.65 -7.23 -0.79
C ARG A 66 -17.16 -6.87 -0.71
N ILE A 67 -16.28 -7.69 -1.27
CA ILE A 67 -14.84 -7.54 -1.20
C ILE A 67 -14.32 -7.18 -2.60
N THR A 68 -13.52 -6.11 -2.68
CA THR A 68 -12.86 -5.70 -3.91
C THR A 68 -11.36 -5.61 -3.70
N VAL A 69 -10.62 -6.43 -4.43
CA VAL A 69 -9.15 -6.38 -4.49
C VAL A 69 -8.75 -5.45 -5.62
N PHE A 70 -7.98 -4.42 -5.31
CA PHE A 70 -7.41 -3.55 -6.34
C PHE A 70 -6.06 -4.12 -6.76
N VAL A 71 -5.80 -4.15 -8.08
CA VAL A 71 -4.55 -4.63 -8.67
C VAL A 71 -4.07 -3.66 -9.73
N THR A 72 -2.76 -3.52 -9.90
CA THR A 72 -2.18 -2.96 -11.13
C THR A 72 -2.29 -3.97 -12.28
N GLY A 73 -2.09 -3.54 -13.53
CA GLY A 73 -2.11 -4.47 -14.67
C GLY A 73 -1.06 -5.58 -14.58
N THR A 74 0.07 -5.33 -13.89
CA THR A 74 1.09 -6.36 -13.64
C THR A 74 0.68 -7.34 -12.53
N GLU A 75 0.05 -6.84 -11.46
CA GLU A 75 -0.47 -7.67 -10.36
C GLU A 75 -1.65 -8.55 -10.82
N ASP A 76 -2.49 -8.04 -11.72
CA ASP A 76 -3.61 -8.81 -12.29
C ASP A 76 -3.12 -10.05 -13.04
N GLN A 77 -2.06 -9.92 -13.84
CA GLN A 77 -1.50 -11.04 -14.60
C GLN A 77 -0.86 -12.11 -13.73
N THR A 78 -0.41 -11.75 -12.52
CA THR A 78 0.33 -12.66 -11.65
C THR A 78 -0.57 -13.30 -10.60
N ALA A 79 -1.56 -12.57 -10.10
CA ALA A 79 -2.41 -13.00 -8.98
C ALA A 79 -3.91 -12.79 -9.20
N GLY A 80 -4.33 -12.07 -10.24
CA GLY A 80 -5.72 -11.70 -10.49
C GLY A 80 -6.66 -12.90 -10.57
N ASP A 81 -6.26 -13.95 -11.28
CA ASP A 81 -7.07 -15.18 -11.39
C ASP A 81 -7.24 -15.89 -10.05
N GLY A 82 -6.23 -15.83 -9.17
CA GLY A 82 -6.32 -16.37 -7.82
C GLY A 82 -7.36 -15.63 -6.97
N PHE A 83 -7.44 -14.31 -7.09
CA PHE A 83 -8.50 -13.53 -6.43
C PHE A 83 -9.87 -13.84 -7.02
N ARG A 84 -10.01 -13.86 -8.35
CA ARG A 84 -11.28 -14.20 -9.02
C ARG A 84 -11.80 -15.58 -8.65
N ALA A 85 -10.90 -16.57 -8.54
CA ALA A 85 -11.25 -17.94 -8.13
C ALA A 85 -11.80 -18.01 -6.70
N ARG A 86 -11.47 -17.04 -5.84
CA ARG A 86 -12.02 -16.90 -4.48
C ARG A 86 -13.37 -16.17 -4.46
N GLY A 87 -13.93 -15.79 -5.62
CA GLY A 87 -15.23 -15.14 -5.76
C GLY A 87 -15.27 -13.65 -5.39
N VAL A 88 -14.13 -13.03 -5.09
CA VAL A 88 -14.05 -11.59 -4.80
C VAL A 88 -13.99 -10.77 -6.08
N ASN A 89 -14.38 -9.50 -6.01
CA ASN A 89 -14.22 -8.59 -7.14
C ASN A 89 -12.75 -8.22 -7.32
N VAL A 90 -12.30 -8.11 -8.57
CA VAL A 90 -10.96 -7.60 -8.91
C VAL A 90 -11.10 -6.34 -9.73
N GLN A 91 -10.58 -5.23 -9.21
CA GLN A 91 -10.51 -3.95 -9.90
C GLN A 91 -9.09 -3.72 -10.41
N VAL A 92 -8.91 -3.80 -11.72
CA VAL A 92 -7.64 -3.44 -12.36
C VAL A 92 -7.54 -1.92 -12.49
N VAL A 93 -6.43 -1.36 -12.03
CA VAL A 93 -6.11 0.07 -12.11
C VAL A 93 -5.04 0.27 -13.17
N GLY A 94 -5.39 1.04 -14.20
CA GLY A 94 -4.50 1.41 -15.28
C GLY A 94 -3.94 0.21 -16.05
N ASP A 95 -2.70 0.32 -16.50
CA ASP A 95 -2.01 -0.67 -17.32
C ASP A 95 -0.79 -1.27 -16.60
N ARG A 96 0.11 -1.91 -17.34
CA ARG A 96 1.32 -2.56 -16.80
C ARG A 96 2.35 -1.58 -16.25
N THR A 97 2.24 -0.29 -16.59
CA THR A 97 3.13 0.78 -16.15
C THR A 97 2.61 1.48 -14.89
N THR A 98 1.36 1.21 -14.50
CA THR A 98 0.75 1.75 -13.30
C THR A 98 1.46 1.26 -12.05
N LEU A 99 1.76 2.21 -11.16
CA LEU A 99 2.54 1.96 -9.95
C LEU A 99 1.61 1.63 -8.77
N PRO A 100 2.08 0.86 -7.78
CA PRO A 100 1.29 0.52 -6.59
C PRO A 100 0.70 1.74 -5.87
N ARG A 101 1.39 2.88 -5.90
CA ARG A 101 0.89 4.14 -5.30
C ARG A 101 -0.35 4.70 -6.00
N GLU A 102 -0.50 4.47 -7.30
CA GLU A 102 -1.65 4.92 -8.10
C GLU A 102 -2.84 4.01 -7.84
N ARG A 103 -2.59 2.70 -7.72
CA ARG A 103 -3.57 1.73 -7.22
C ARG A 103 -4.05 2.12 -5.81
N ASP A 104 -3.16 2.40 -4.88
CA ASP A 104 -3.53 2.82 -3.52
C ASP A 104 -4.34 4.12 -3.53
N ALA A 105 -4.04 5.06 -4.44
CA ALA A 105 -4.84 6.28 -4.62
C ALA A 105 -6.25 5.97 -5.13
N ALA A 106 -6.38 5.05 -6.08
CA ALA A 106 -7.67 4.57 -6.57
C ALA A 106 -8.48 3.87 -5.45
N MET A 107 -7.81 3.10 -4.59
CA MET A 107 -8.44 2.49 -3.41
C MET A 107 -8.97 3.53 -2.43
N THR A 108 -8.19 4.57 -2.11
CA THR A 108 -8.65 5.68 -1.28
C THR A 108 -9.85 6.39 -1.90
N ALA A 109 -9.84 6.62 -3.21
CA ALA A 109 -10.94 7.27 -3.93
C ALA A 109 -12.22 6.39 -3.99
N ALA A 110 -12.06 5.07 -4.04
CA ALA A 110 -13.17 4.11 -4.10
C ALA A 110 -13.80 3.78 -2.73
N SER A 111 -13.22 4.27 -1.64
CA SER A 111 -13.63 3.97 -0.27
C SER A 111 -14.09 5.21 0.48
N THR A 112 -14.99 5.05 1.44
CA THR A 112 -15.56 6.15 2.21
C THR A 112 -14.75 6.45 3.47
N TYR A 113 -14.13 5.44 4.08
CA TYR A 113 -13.24 5.59 5.24
C TYR A 113 -12.13 4.53 5.22
N ASP A 114 -11.15 4.70 6.12
CA ASP A 114 -10.06 3.73 6.31
C ASP A 114 -10.21 2.96 7.61
N ILE A 115 -9.92 1.66 7.58
CA ILE A 115 -9.53 0.89 8.77
C ILE A 115 -8.02 0.68 8.63
N LEU A 116 -7.26 1.48 9.38
CA LEU A 116 -5.81 1.45 9.33
C LEU A 116 -5.19 1.73 10.70
N ARG A 117 -3.95 1.30 10.85
CA ARG A 117 -3.12 1.64 11.99
C ARG A 117 -1.69 1.90 11.54
N ILE A 118 -1.19 3.06 11.91
CA ILE A 118 0.23 3.41 11.77
C ILE A 118 0.90 2.98 13.08
N ARG A 119 2.01 2.23 12.97
CA ARG A 119 2.81 1.89 14.15
C ARG A 119 3.35 3.16 14.79
N THR A 120 3.41 3.15 16.12
CA THR A 120 4.19 4.14 16.87
C THR A 120 5.67 4.03 16.51
N GLU A 121 6.44 5.06 16.82
CA GLU A 121 7.87 5.04 16.59
C GLU A 121 8.55 3.94 17.41
N GLU A 122 8.13 3.75 18.66
CA GLU A 122 8.62 2.71 19.55
C GLU A 122 8.35 1.31 18.97
N GLU A 123 7.13 1.04 18.51
CA GLU A 123 6.78 -0.24 17.87
C GLU A 123 7.58 -0.47 16.58
N ALA A 124 7.83 0.58 15.80
CA ALA A 124 8.62 0.48 14.57
C ALA A 124 10.11 0.25 14.89
N GLN A 125 10.66 0.89 15.91
CA GLN A 125 12.03 0.70 16.38
C GLN A 125 12.24 -0.70 16.93
N GLU A 126 11.32 -1.20 17.74
CA GLU A 126 11.37 -2.56 18.29
C GLU A 126 11.33 -3.60 17.18
N LEU A 127 10.42 -3.44 16.20
CA LEU A 127 10.26 -4.39 15.10
C LEU A 127 11.45 -4.39 14.13
N TYR A 128 11.88 -3.21 13.66
CA TYR A 128 12.89 -3.12 12.61
C TYR A 128 14.32 -3.05 13.15
N GLY A 129 14.50 -2.73 14.44
CA GLY A 129 15.81 -2.61 15.07
C GLY A 129 16.75 -1.73 14.25
N ARG A 130 17.89 -2.30 13.82
CA ARG A 130 18.88 -1.57 13.00
C ARG A 130 18.38 -1.16 11.62
N ALA A 131 17.31 -1.79 11.11
CA ALA A 131 16.70 -1.41 9.84
C ALA A 131 15.68 -0.28 9.98
N TYR A 132 15.36 0.14 11.22
CA TYR A 132 14.49 1.28 11.47
C TYR A 132 15.09 2.56 10.87
N ARG A 133 14.23 3.38 10.25
CA ARG A 133 14.59 4.64 9.63
C ARG A 133 13.72 5.75 10.21
N PRO A 134 14.29 6.65 11.05
CA PRO A 134 13.56 7.81 11.56
C PRO A 134 12.93 8.62 10.42
N GLY A 135 11.67 9.03 10.60
CA GLY A 135 10.93 9.81 9.61
C GLY A 135 10.53 9.05 8.33
N HIS A 136 10.73 7.73 8.26
CA HIS A 136 10.26 6.94 7.13
C HIS A 136 8.74 6.84 7.12
N MET A 137 8.13 7.38 6.06
CA MET A 137 6.68 7.35 5.87
C MET A 137 6.23 6.02 5.26
N THR A 138 5.40 5.29 6.00
CA THR A 138 4.82 4.03 5.50
C THR A 138 3.75 4.29 4.43
N ASN A 139 3.44 3.28 3.62
CA ASN A 139 2.32 3.39 2.67
C ASN A 139 0.99 3.63 3.40
N THR A 140 0.78 2.99 4.55
CA THR A 140 -0.40 3.19 5.41
C THR A 140 -0.54 4.63 5.86
N GLU A 141 0.56 5.26 6.31
CA GLU A 141 0.57 6.69 6.67
C GLU A 141 0.28 7.57 5.45
N PHE A 142 0.85 7.24 4.29
CA PHE A 142 0.59 7.98 3.07
C PHE A 142 -0.89 7.92 2.64
N ASN A 143 -1.54 6.76 2.78
CA ASN A 143 -2.97 6.59 2.52
C ASN A 143 -3.83 7.44 3.46
N TRP A 144 -3.51 7.44 4.76
CA TRP A 144 -4.16 8.29 5.75
C TRP A 144 -4.04 9.78 5.42
N LYS A 145 -2.83 10.23 5.04
CA LYS A 145 -2.58 11.61 4.59
C LYS A 145 -3.35 11.97 3.32
N ARG A 146 -3.43 11.03 2.36
CA ARG A 146 -4.18 11.21 1.11
C ARG A 146 -5.65 11.49 1.37
N ARG A 147 -6.31 10.71 2.24
CA ARG A 147 -7.73 10.94 2.56
C ARG A 147 -7.99 12.31 3.18
N ARG A 148 -7.01 12.86 3.91
CA ARG A 148 -7.09 14.17 4.56
C ARG A 148 -6.71 15.34 3.65
N GLY A 149 -6.39 15.09 2.39
CA GLY A 149 -6.01 16.13 1.43
C GLY A 149 -4.58 16.67 1.62
N SER A 150 -3.70 15.92 2.31
CA SER A 150 -2.29 16.33 2.51
C SER A 150 -1.28 15.25 2.07
N PRO A 151 -1.34 14.73 0.83
CA PRO A 151 -0.46 13.65 0.38
C PRO A 151 0.94 14.16 0.02
N THR A 152 1.76 14.55 1.00
CA THR A 152 3.19 14.80 0.77
C THR A 152 4.02 13.65 1.33
N ARG A 153 4.88 13.07 0.47
CA ARG A 153 6.04 12.26 0.89
C ARG A 153 7.28 13.11 1.15
N GLU A 154 7.17 14.42 0.89
CA GLU A 154 8.21 15.38 1.18
C GLU A 154 8.43 15.39 2.69
N ALA A 155 9.68 15.11 3.11
CA ALA A 155 10.13 15.57 4.40
C ALA A 155 9.85 17.08 4.47
N PRO A 156 9.46 17.65 5.63
CA PRO A 156 9.26 19.08 5.75
C PRO A 156 10.47 19.81 5.16
N ASP A 157 10.21 20.87 4.39
CA ASP A 157 11.21 21.68 3.68
C ASP A 157 12.50 21.81 4.51
N GLY A 158 13.59 21.20 4.04
CA GLY A 158 14.88 21.19 4.73
C GLY A 158 15.68 19.89 4.68
N TRP A 159 15.14 18.78 4.16
CA TRP A 159 15.89 17.52 4.03
C TRP A 159 15.98 17.08 2.57
N THR A 160 17.14 17.28 1.94
CA THR A 160 17.51 16.64 0.69
C THR A 160 17.89 15.19 0.96
N GLU A 161 17.24 14.26 0.24
CA GLU A 161 17.58 12.84 0.22
C GLU A 161 19.01 12.69 -0.32
N THR A 162 19.99 12.56 0.57
CA THR A 162 21.36 12.16 0.23
C THR A 162 21.43 10.63 0.29
N SER A 163 21.16 9.98 -0.83
CA SER A 163 21.63 8.62 -1.06
C SER A 163 22.03 8.43 -2.52
N PRO A 164 23.26 7.97 -2.79
CA PRO A 164 23.83 7.96 -4.13
C PRO A 164 23.40 6.70 -4.87
N SER A 165 22.31 6.74 -5.64
CA SER A 165 22.09 5.75 -6.71
C SER A 165 21.02 6.17 -7.71
N ARG A 166 21.12 7.38 -8.27
CA ARG A 166 20.39 7.70 -9.51
C ARG A 166 21.04 8.75 -10.40
N ALA A 167 22.36 8.88 -10.32
CA ALA A 167 23.16 9.70 -11.23
C ALA A 167 24.18 8.83 -11.98
N THR A 168 23.70 8.02 -12.92
CA THR A 168 24.50 7.59 -14.09
C THR A 168 23.58 7.03 -15.15
N ARG A 169 22.83 7.94 -15.78
CA ARG A 169 22.33 7.81 -17.15
C ARG A 169 21.78 9.16 -17.57
N LYS A 170 22.69 10.04 -17.97
CA LYS A 170 22.55 10.95 -19.13
C LYS A 170 23.78 11.87 -19.19
N ASN A 171 24.33 11.97 -20.40
CA ASN A 171 25.30 12.95 -20.89
C ASN A 171 26.78 12.61 -20.72
N GLY A 172 27.36 12.03 -21.77
CA GLY A 172 28.82 11.87 -21.89
C GLY A 172 29.28 11.49 -23.29
N TRP A 173 28.57 11.86 -24.35
CA TRP A 173 29.07 11.78 -25.74
C TRP A 173 28.71 13.07 -26.47
N LEU A 174 29.53 14.09 -26.26
CA LEU A 174 29.84 15.19 -27.18
C LEU A 174 30.77 16.16 -26.46
N GLY A 175 31.98 16.34 -27.00
CA GLY A 175 32.84 17.48 -26.71
C GLY A 175 34.12 17.18 -25.92
N ARG A 176 35.19 16.81 -26.64
CA ARG A 176 36.49 17.49 -26.54
C ARG A 176 37.43 17.02 -27.66
N LEU A 177 37.40 17.78 -28.76
CA LEU A 177 38.55 17.96 -29.64
C LEU A 177 39.51 18.99 -29.01
N SER A 178 40.80 18.78 -29.28
CA SER A 178 41.95 19.69 -29.13
C SER A 178 42.53 19.89 -27.71
N ALA A 179 43.70 19.32 -27.43
CA ALA A 179 45.00 19.91 -27.82
C ALA A 179 46.22 19.23 -27.13
N LYS A 180 47.31 19.13 -27.92
CA LYS A 180 48.76 19.20 -27.58
C LYS A 180 49.62 17.93 -27.78
N LEU A 181 50.46 18.03 -28.82
CA LEU A 181 51.77 17.38 -29.02
C LEU A 181 52.71 17.59 -27.81
N PRO A 182 53.63 16.65 -27.52
CA PRO A 182 55.05 16.79 -27.94
C PRO A 182 55.71 15.40 -28.25
N ARG A 183 56.88 15.20 -28.88
CA ARG A 183 57.98 16.00 -29.44
C ARG A 183 58.36 15.41 -30.80
#